data_AF-A0A7W0Z7I6-F1
#
_entry.id   AF-A0A7W0Z7I6-F1
#
_cell.length_a   1.000
_cell.length_b   1.000
_cell.length_c   1.000
_cell.angle_alpha   90.00
_cell.angle_beta   90.00
_cell.angle_gamma   90.00
#
_symmetry.space_group_name_H-M   'P 1'
#
loop_
_entity.id
_entity.type
_entity.pdbx_description
1 polymer ?
#
loop_
_entity_poly.entity_id
_entity_poly.type
_entity_poly.pdbx_seq_one_letter_code
_entity_poly.pdbx_strand_id
1 'polypeptide(L)'
;MAGQSRGQPWTSFIADEPRSRNLHEDGNPAHRLRVEHDRRTLLVHLSDEDGRGWTVLAVDRETRQWAVAQGQTQKNTAMRAYDELRS
;
A
#
# COMPACT_ATOMS: atom_id res chain seq x y z
N MET A 1 10.06 2.26 27.24
CA MET A 1 11.23 1.75 26.48
C MET A 1 11.04 0.25 26.30
N ALA A 2 10.24 -0.16 25.31
CA ALA A 2 10.06 -1.59 25.03
C ALA A 2 11.27 -2.06 24.20
N GLY A 3 11.95 -3.10 24.70
CA GLY A 3 13.14 -3.67 24.07
C GLY A 3 12.80 -4.27 22.71
N GLN A 4 13.54 -3.83 21.68
CA GLN A 4 13.52 -4.47 20.36
C GLN A 4 14.18 -5.84 20.47
N SER A 5 13.41 -6.90 20.24
CA SER A 5 13.92 -8.25 20.06
C SER A 5 14.76 -8.31 18.78
N ARG A 6 16.06 -8.54 18.95
CA ARG A 6 16.99 -8.91 17.88
C ARG A 6 16.51 -10.24 17.26
N GLY A 7 15.81 -10.19 16.12
CA GLY A 7 15.40 -11.39 15.41
C GLY A 7 14.25 -11.28 14.40
N GLN A 8 13.57 -10.15 14.25
CA GLN A 8 12.50 -10.02 13.26
C GLN A 8 12.76 -8.81 12.34
N PRO A 9 13.24 -9.02 11.10
CA PRO A 9 13.49 -7.92 10.18
C PRO A 9 12.21 -7.38 9.50
N TRP A 10 11.09 -8.08 9.64
CA TRP A 10 9.84 -7.76 8.95
C TRP A 10 8.67 -7.73 9.94
N THR A 11 7.91 -6.65 9.92
CA THR A 11 6.60 -6.51 10.58
C THR A 11 5.48 -6.57 9.53
N SER A 12 4.22 -6.62 9.95
CA SER A 12 3.06 -6.74 9.06
C SER A 12 2.08 -5.59 9.23
N PHE A 13 1.25 -5.37 8.20
CA PHE A 13 0.06 -4.54 8.34
C PHE A 13 -1.10 -5.35 8.93
N ILE A 14 -1.80 -4.78 9.89
CA ILE A 14 -2.91 -5.39 10.61
C ILE A 14 -4.19 -4.57 10.44
N ALA A 15 -5.35 -5.21 10.64
CA ALA A 15 -6.65 -4.54 10.61
C ALA A 15 -7.10 -4.23 12.05
N ASP A 16 -7.62 -3.01 12.27
CA ASP A 16 -8.25 -2.64 13.56
C ASP A 16 -9.48 -3.51 13.87
N GLU A 17 -10.24 -3.87 12.82
CA GLU A 17 -11.45 -4.65 12.92
C GLU A 17 -11.52 -5.72 11.82
N PRO A 18 -12.20 -6.85 12.07
CA PRO A 18 -12.47 -7.83 11.04
C PRO A 18 -13.12 -7.18 9.80
N ARG A 19 -12.60 -7.51 8.61
CA ARG A 19 -13.08 -7.01 7.31
C ARG A 19 -12.81 -5.53 7.04
N SER A 20 -11.96 -4.85 7.82
CA SER A 20 -11.46 -3.54 7.44
C SER A 20 -10.74 -3.60 6.09
N ARG A 21 -10.98 -2.59 5.25
CA ARG A 21 -10.25 -2.40 3.97
C ARG A 21 -8.95 -1.63 4.16
N ASN A 22 -8.82 -0.92 5.28
CA ASN A 22 -7.64 -0.17 5.65
C ASN A 22 -6.89 -0.98 6.71
N LEU A 23 -5.62 -1.21 6.44
CA LEU A 23 -4.67 -1.82 7.35
C LEU A 23 -3.67 -0.76 7.81
N HIS A 24 -3.03 -1.00 8.94
CA HIS A 24 -1.97 -0.13 9.46
C HIS A 24 -0.78 -0.97 9.94
N GLU A 25 0.42 -0.39 9.96
CA GLU A 25 1.64 -1.09 10.41
C GLU A 25 1.51 -1.47 11.89
N ASP A 26 1.77 -2.73 12.24
CA ASP A 26 1.76 -3.16 13.64
C ASP A 26 2.79 -2.36 14.47
N GLY A 27 2.28 -1.60 15.44
CA GLY A 27 3.07 -0.66 16.25
C GLY A 27 3.12 0.78 15.71
N ASN A 28 2.60 1.05 14.52
CA ASN A 28 2.52 2.40 13.94
C ASN A 28 1.23 2.62 13.11
N PRO A 29 0.13 3.08 13.74
CA PRO A 29 -1.15 3.27 13.06
C PRO A 29 -1.16 4.42 12.03
N ALA A 30 -0.12 5.27 12.01
CA ALA A 30 -0.01 6.34 11.02
C ALA A 30 0.30 5.79 9.63
N HIS A 31 1.15 4.75 9.54
CA HIS A 31 1.48 4.09 8.29
C HIS A 31 0.33 3.18 7.91
N ARG A 32 -0.31 3.47 6.76
CA ARG A 32 -1.52 2.76 6.34
C ARG A 32 -1.34 2.11 4.98
N LEU A 33 -1.94 0.94 4.85
CA LEU A 33 -2.03 0.14 3.65
C LEU A 33 -3.50 -0.08 3.28
N ARG A 34 -3.82 0.01 1.99
CA ARG A 34 -5.08 -0.51 1.45
C ARG A 34 -4.79 -1.27 0.18
N VAL A 35 -5.49 -2.38 -0.03
CA VAL A 35 -5.43 -3.13 -1.29
C VAL A 35 -6.79 -3.06 -1.97
N GLU A 36 -6.81 -2.57 -3.20
CA GLU A 36 -7.97 -2.63 -4.09
C GLU A 36 -7.66 -3.55 -5.27
N HIS A 37 -8.66 -4.24 -5.80
CA HIS A 37 -8.43 -5.07 -6.97
C HIS A 37 -9.70 -5.24 -7.81
N ASP A 38 -9.50 -5.51 -9.09
CA ASP A 38 -10.52 -6.09 -9.97
C ASP A 38 -10.04 -7.45 -10.50
N ARG A 39 -10.57 -7.90 -11.64
CA ARG A 39 -10.16 -9.16 -12.27
C ARG A 39 -8.73 -9.11 -12.83
N ARG A 40 -8.25 -7.95 -13.25
CA ARG A 40 -7.01 -7.75 -14.00
C ARG A 40 -5.94 -7.02 -13.21
N THR A 41 -6.31 -6.10 -12.32
CA THR A 41 -5.36 -5.22 -11.63
C THR A 41 -5.51 -5.32 -10.12
N LEU A 42 -4.38 -5.26 -9.42
CA LEU A 42 -4.28 -5.09 -7.98
C LEU A 42 -3.57 -3.76 -7.72
N LEU A 43 -4.14 -2.91 -6.87
CA LEU A 43 -3.58 -1.64 -6.42
C LEU A 43 -3.23 -1.75 -4.93
N VAL A 44 -1.96 -1.50 -4.62
CA VAL A 44 -1.45 -1.41 -3.23
C VAL A 44 -1.25 0.07 -2.94
N HIS A 45 -2.05 0.62 -2.03
CA HIS A 45 -1.98 2.01 -1.60
C HIS A 45 -1.23 2.11 -0.28
N LEU A 46 -0.12 2.82 -0.27
CA LEU A 46 0.66 3.15 0.92
C LEU A 46 0.49 4.64 1.21
N SER A 47 0.29 4.99 2.47
CA SER A 47 0.20 6.39 2.89
C SER A 47 0.93 6.66 4.19
N ASP A 48 1.47 7.87 4.30
CA ASP A 48 2.12 8.42 5.49
C ASP A 48 3.40 7.71 5.96
N GLU A 49 4.02 6.85 5.12
CA GLU A 49 5.30 6.17 5.44
C GLU A 49 6.50 7.14 5.45
N ASP A 50 6.56 8.07 4.49
CA ASP A 50 7.66 9.06 4.35
C ASP A 50 7.16 10.52 4.50
N GLY A 51 5.99 10.71 5.12
CA GLY A 51 5.29 12.00 5.24
C GLY A 51 4.01 12.10 4.40
N ARG A 52 3.49 13.31 4.21
CA ARG A 52 2.18 13.51 3.54
C ARG A 52 2.25 13.06 2.08
N GLY A 53 1.44 12.06 1.72
CA GLY A 53 1.32 11.61 0.34
C GLY A 53 0.89 10.15 0.23
N TRP A 54 0.85 9.70 -1.01
CA TRP A 54 0.47 8.35 -1.39
C TRP A 54 1.51 7.78 -2.33
N THR A 55 1.92 6.55 -2.08
CA THR A 55 2.59 5.68 -3.06
C THR A 55 1.57 4.62 -3.47
N VAL A 56 1.36 4.43 -4.78
CA VAL A 56 0.50 3.36 -5.29
C VAL A 56 1.30 2.47 -6.23
N LEU A 57 1.35 1.19 -5.91
CA LEU A 57 1.85 0.13 -6.78
C LEU A 57 0.66 -0.52 -7.49
N ALA A 58 0.62 -0.44 -8.82
CA ALA A 58 -0.31 -1.17 -9.65
C ALA A 58 0.35 -2.45 -10.16
N VAL A 59 -0.36 -3.57 -10.10
CA VAL A 59 0.11 -4.89 -10.55
C VAL A 59 -0.93 -5.49 -11.50
N ASP A 60 -0.50 -5.87 -12.70
CA ASP A 60 -1.30 -6.72 -13.58
C ASP A 60 -1.26 -8.16 -13.04
N ARG A 61 -2.43 -8.74 -12.78
CA ARG A 61 -2.54 -10.06 -12.13
C ARG A 61 -2.21 -11.22 -13.06
N GLU A 62 -2.38 -11.03 -14.36
CA GLU A 62 -2.13 -12.04 -15.38
C GLU A 62 -0.64 -12.07 -15.75
N THR A 63 -0.06 -10.90 -16.02
CA THR A 63 1.30 -10.78 -16.53
C THR A 63 2.35 -10.54 -15.44
N ARG A 64 1.92 -10.13 -14.23
CA ARG A 64 2.79 -9.69 -13.13
C ARG A 64 3.65 -8.46 -13.45
N GLN A 65 3.34 -7.74 -14.53
CA GLN A 65 3.87 -6.41 -14.75
C GLN A 65 3.37 -5.45 -13.66
N TRP A 66 4.15 -4.42 -13.41
CA TRP A 66 3.87 -3.47 -12.35
C TRP A 66 4.30 -2.05 -12.72
N ALA A 67 3.66 -1.07 -12.08
CA ALA A 67 4.01 0.34 -12.16
C ALA A 67 3.84 1.01 -10.79
N VAL A 68 4.59 2.08 -10.53
CA VAL A 68 4.57 2.80 -9.25
C VAL A 68 4.40 4.28 -9.51
N ALA A 69 3.38 4.88 -8.89
CA ALA A 69 3.20 6.32 -8.87
C ALA A 69 3.21 6.88 -7.45
N GLN A 70 3.64 8.13 -7.32
CA GLN A 70 3.58 8.90 -6.08
C GLN A 70 2.80 10.20 -6.28
N GLY A 71 2.09 10.66 -5.25
CA GLY A 71 1.31 11.90 -5.34
C GLY A 71 0.55 12.27 -4.07
N GLN A 72 -0.15 13.41 -4.11
CA GLN A 72 -0.77 14.00 -2.91
C GLN A 72 -2.14 13.42 -2.56
N THR A 73 -2.83 12.78 -3.50
CA THR A 73 -4.16 12.22 -3.26
C THR A 73 -4.21 10.78 -3.75
N GLN A 74 -4.88 9.92 -2.98
CA GLN A 74 -5.01 8.50 -3.29
C GLN A 74 -5.52 8.28 -4.72
N LYS A 75 -6.59 8.98 -5.10
CA LYS A 75 -7.26 8.81 -6.40
C LYS A 75 -6.34 9.15 -7.56
N ASN A 76 -5.68 10.31 -7.55
CA ASN A 76 -4.84 10.72 -8.68
C ASN A 76 -3.59 9.85 -8.78
N THR A 77 -2.99 9.48 -7.65
CA THR A 77 -1.85 8.56 -7.63
C THR A 77 -2.23 7.18 -8.16
N ALA A 78 -3.41 6.66 -7.78
CA ALA A 78 -3.89 5.38 -8.27
C ALA A 78 -4.15 5.36 -9.77
N MET A 79 -4.78 6.42 -10.32
CA MET A 79 -4.99 6.54 -11.77
C MET A 79 -3.66 6.59 -12.52
N ARG A 80 -2.68 7.35 -12.03
CA ARG A 80 -1.34 7.41 -12.64
C ARG A 80 -0.65 6.05 -12.69
N ALA A 81 -0.60 5.32 -11.57
CA ALA A 81 0.00 3.97 -11.56
C ALA A 81 -0.75 3.01 -12.50
N TYR A 82 -2.07 3.12 -12.57
CA TYR A 82 -2.91 2.30 -13.46
C TYR A 82 -2.69 2.63 -14.95
N ASP A 83 -2.48 3.90 -15.29
CA ASP A 83 -2.20 4.34 -16.66
C ASP A 83 -0.78 3.94 -17.07
N GLU A 84 0.22 4.12 -16.20
CA GLU A 84 1.61 3.70 -16.42
C GLU A 84 1.75 2.19 -16.59
N LEU A 85 0.93 1.39 -15.90
CA LEU A 85 0.89 -0.06 -16.10
C LEU A 85 0.42 -0.46 -17.51
N ARG A 86 -0.27 0.43 -18.23
CA ARG A 86 -0.87 0.17 -19.55
C ARG A 86 -0.21 0.90 -20.72
N SER A 87 0.83 1.70 -20.45
CA SER A 87 1.63 2.34 -21.49
C SER A 87 2.61 1.35 -22.13
#